data_AF-A0A6P6R412-F1
#
_entry.id   AF-A0A6P6R412-F1
#
_cell.length_a   1.000
_cell.length_b   1.000
_cell.length_c   1.000
_cell.angle_alpha   90.00
_cell.angle_beta   90.00
_cell.angle_gamma   90.00
#
_symmetry.space_group_name_H-M   'P 1'
#
loop_
_entity.id
_entity.type
_entity.pdbx_description
1 polymer ?
#
loop_
_entity_poly.entity_id
_entity_poly.type
_entity_poly.pdbx_seq_one_letter_code
_entity_poly.pdbx_strand_id
1 'polypeptide(L)'
;MKISILLHLTLLLVRTSSFEDSPVDKLTDVSGGSSQHLNSVQHGECSYTFILPEPEESRTCSLPKEHDGNYEGNSVQKESPQGKQSRLNQWIQHLELAMENYTHWLQKIEVFVKASLTEDATHLRNSALHSEMTAMLDLGTKVLFQSTQHIRRLTDMETQVFNQTSRLKVQSMENALSSIKLENKLLRQTSEMNRLQDKTDGLEQRMLNMEARHRAELGWLKSEWTKLQRLLVSQSASIQSLELSLEQVITINSALYREQLQLHGTINKLLKICPKNKAVSPKVFKQMGEQRKYRDCAELFQAGFNRSGIYTIHIHMQVMHKVYCNMESAGGGWTVIQ
;
A
#
# COMPACT_ATOMS: atom_id res chain seq x y z
N MET A 1 3.49 22.86 -18.24
CA MET A 1 4.85 22.93 -17.64
C MET A 1 5.54 21.57 -17.39
N LYS A 2 4.93 20.41 -17.69
CA LYS A 2 5.57 19.08 -17.46
C LYS A 2 6.16 18.42 -18.73
N ILE A 3 5.88 18.93 -19.92
CA ILE A 3 6.35 18.35 -21.19
C ILE A 3 7.69 18.95 -21.66
N SER A 4 8.05 20.15 -21.21
CA SER A 4 9.33 20.81 -21.59
C SER A 4 10.57 20.21 -20.91
N ILE A 5 10.39 19.49 -19.79
CA ILE A 5 11.51 18.96 -19.00
C ILE A 5 11.99 17.61 -19.56
N LEU A 6 11.10 16.85 -20.22
CA LEU A 6 11.46 15.56 -20.85
C LEU A 6 12.30 15.72 -22.13
N LEU A 7 12.15 16.84 -22.84
CA LEU A 7 12.91 17.15 -24.06
C LEU A 7 14.35 17.60 -23.79
N HIS A 8 14.62 18.18 -22.62
CA HIS A 8 16.00 18.58 -22.25
C HIS A 8 16.85 17.41 -21.74
N LEU A 9 16.24 16.39 -21.14
CA LEU A 9 16.94 15.20 -20.67
C LEU A 9 17.36 14.24 -21.81
N THR A 10 16.66 14.28 -22.94
CA THR A 10 17.00 13.48 -24.12
C THR A 10 18.08 14.11 -25.00
N LEU A 11 18.30 15.44 -24.91
CA LEU A 11 19.40 16.13 -25.61
C LEU A 11 20.77 16.00 -24.92
N LEU A 12 20.81 15.63 -23.63
CA LEU A 12 22.07 15.51 -22.88
C LEU A 12 22.72 14.12 -22.98
N LEU A 13 22.02 13.10 -23.46
CA LEU A 13 22.52 11.73 -23.57
C LEU A 13 23.06 11.35 -24.96
N VAL A 14 22.97 12.23 -25.95
CA VAL A 14 23.40 11.95 -27.34
C VAL A 14 24.80 12.50 -27.67
N ARG A 15 25.49 13.17 -26.73
CA ARG A 15 26.72 13.93 -27.06
C ARG A 15 28.05 13.34 -26.59
N THR A 16 28.10 12.08 -26.19
CA THR A 16 29.38 11.44 -25.80
C THR A 16 29.51 10.05 -26.38
N SER A 17 29.63 9.95 -27.70
CA SER A 17 30.27 8.79 -28.34
C SER A 17 30.80 9.19 -29.72
N SER A 18 32.02 8.74 -29.99
CA SER A 18 32.84 8.81 -31.21
C SER A 18 33.96 9.87 -31.15
N PHE A 19 35.23 9.50 -30.93
CA PHE A 19 36.22 8.72 -31.72
C PHE A 19 37.12 9.64 -32.59
N GLU A 20 38.44 9.47 -32.39
CA GLU A 20 39.62 9.84 -33.21
C GLU A 20 39.75 11.32 -33.67
N ASP A 21 40.89 12.01 -33.52
CA ASP A 21 42.16 11.75 -34.21
C ASP A 21 43.24 12.74 -33.71
N SER A 22 44.51 12.34 -33.83
CA SER A 22 45.72 13.19 -33.66
C SER A 22 45.91 14.09 -34.90
N PRO A 23 46.69 15.22 -34.92
CA PRO A 23 48.16 15.18 -34.88
C PRO A 23 48.94 16.46 -34.42
N VAL A 24 50.22 16.25 -34.05
CA VAL A 24 51.48 17.01 -34.37
C VAL A 24 51.61 18.53 -34.15
N ASP A 25 52.60 18.91 -33.32
CA ASP A 25 53.73 19.86 -33.60
C ASP A 25 54.74 19.81 -32.42
N LYS A 26 56.03 19.39 -32.60
CA LYS A 26 57.26 20.19 -32.90
C LYS A 26 57.41 21.45 -32.04
N LEU A 27 58.53 21.86 -31.44
CA LEU A 27 59.98 21.57 -31.42
C LEU A 27 60.47 22.29 -30.11
N THR A 28 61.47 21.86 -29.35
CA THR A 28 62.84 22.38 -29.45
C THR A 28 63.83 21.56 -28.61
N ASP A 29 64.98 21.38 -29.24
CA ASP A 29 66.21 20.67 -28.91
C ASP A 29 67.19 21.55 -28.10
N VAL A 30 67.97 20.97 -27.18
CA VAL A 30 69.39 21.32 -26.96
C VAL A 30 70.16 20.05 -26.57
N SER A 31 71.14 19.76 -27.43
CA SER A 31 72.05 18.63 -27.51
C SER A 31 73.24 18.67 -26.53
N GLY A 32 73.78 17.48 -26.26
CA GLY A 32 75.09 17.24 -25.66
C GLY A 32 75.47 15.76 -25.81
N GLY A 33 76.01 15.38 -26.97
CA GLY A 33 76.24 13.99 -27.36
C GLY A 33 77.59 13.37 -26.95
N SER A 34 77.65 12.04 -27.03
CA SER A 34 78.84 11.27 -27.39
C SER A 34 78.41 9.99 -28.12
N SER A 35 79.11 9.67 -29.20
CA SER A 35 78.67 8.80 -30.30
C SER A 35 78.99 7.32 -30.03
N GLN A 36 77.99 6.44 -30.09
CA GLN A 36 78.16 5.00 -30.36
C GLN A 36 77.16 4.61 -31.46
N HIS A 37 77.68 3.99 -32.52
CA HIS A 37 76.97 3.75 -33.76
C HIS A 37 75.95 2.60 -33.60
N LEU A 38 74.66 2.95 -33.50
CA LEU A 38 73.54 1.99 -33.46
C LEU A 38 73.07 1.69 -34.88
N ASN A 39 73.17 0.44 -35.32
CA ASN A 39 72.51 -0.01 -36.54
C ASN A 39 71.15 -0.63 -36.18
N SER A 40 70.08 -0.12 -36.77
CA SER A 40 68.69 -0.54 -36.56
C SER A 40 68.12 -1.17 -37.82
N VAL A 41 67.32 -2.23 -37.67
CA VAL A 41 66.50 -2.82 -38.75
C VAL A 41 65.05 -2.88 -38.25
N GLN A 42 64.10 -2.38 -39.05
CA GLN A 42 62.67 -2.37 -38.72
C GLN A 42 61.90 -3.50 -39.41
N HIS A 43 61.03 -4.17 -38.65
CA HIS A 43 59.98 -5.05 -39.17
C HIS A 43 58.72 -4.92 -38.28
N GLY A 44 57.70 -4.23 -38.77
CA GLY A 44 56.41 -4.08 -38.07
C GLY A 44 56.45 -3.24 -36.78
N GLU A 45 55.48 -3.46 -35.88
CA GLU A 45 55.23 -2.67 -34.65
C GLU A 45 56.20 -2.92 -33.47
N CYS A 46 57.34 -3.58 -33.70
CA CYS A 46 58.36 -3.77 -32.66
C CYS A 46 59.74 -3.38 -33.18
N SER A 47 60.42 -2.45 -32.49
CA SER A 47 61.82 -2.14 -32.75
C SER A 47 62.72 -3.02 -31.89
N TYR A 48 63.61 -3.80 -32.53
CA TYR A 48 64.66 -4.53 -31.83
C TYR A 48 65.97 -3.76 -31.94
N THR A 49 66.57 -3.46 -30.79
CA THR A 49 67.89 -2.84 -30.69
C THR A 49 68.85 -3.88 -30.14
N PHE A 50 69.90 -4.22 -30.88
CA PHE A 50 70.96 -5.10 -30.39
C PHE A 50 72.26 -4.33 -30.25
N ILE A 51 72.88 -4.47 -29.09
CA ILE A 51 74.22 -3.98 -28.79
C ILE A 51 75.17 -5.13 -29.10
N LEU A 52 76.06 -4.94 -30.08
CA LEU A 52 77.13 -5.88 -30.40
C LEU A 52 78.34 -5.56 -29.50
N PRO A 53 78.81 -6.48 -28.64
CA PRO A 53 80.09 -6.32 -27.97
C PRO A 53 81.23 -6.52 -28.98
N GLU A 54 82.16 -5.57 -29.07
CA GLU A 54 83.39 -5.74 -29.83
C GLU A 54 84.25 -6.88 -29.23
N PRO A 55 84.96 -7.67 -30.06
CA PRO A 55 85.90 -8.67 -29.57
C PRO A 55 87.20 -8.02 -29.09
N GLU A 56 87.62 -8.43 -27.89
CA GLU A 56 88.95 -8.20 -27.33
C GLU A 56 90.03 -8.82 -28.23
N GLU A 57 90.78 -7.98 -28.94
CA GLU A 57 92.08 -8.34 -29.52
C GLU A 57 93.10 -7.22 -29.24
N SER A 58 94.08 -7.49 -28.38
CA SER A 58 95.49 -7.63 -28.81
C SER A 58 96.48 -7.51 -27.65
N ARG A 59 97.28 -8.58 -27.54
CA ARG A 59 98.49 -8.68 -26.72
C ARG A 59 99.47 -7.57 -27.11
N THR A 60 99.96 -6.81 -26.13
CA THR A 60 101.20 -6.05 -26.28
C THR A 60 102.19 -6.54 -25.22
N CYS A 61 103.01 -7.54 -25.58
CA CYS A 61 104.25 -7.84 -24.87
C CYS A 61 105.33 -6.93 -25.42
N SER A 62 105.81 -5.99 -24.60
CA SER A 62 107.02 -5.22 -24.87
C SER A 62 108.22 -5.93 -24.24
N LEU A 63 109.07 -6.47 -25.10
CA LEU A 63 110.41 -6.97 -24.82
C LEU A 63 111.41 -5.80 -24.70
N PRO A 64 112.41 -5.85 -23.81
CA PRO A 64 113.67 -5.13 -24.01
C PRO A 64 114.75 -6.03 -24.62
N LYS A 65 115.50 -5.44 -25.54
CA LYS A 65 116.46 -6.02 -26.47
C LYS A 65 117.80 -6.46 -25.85
N GLU A 66 118.32 -7.54 -26.43
CA GLU A 66 119.68 -7.84 -26.94
C GLU A 66 120.95 -7.45 -26.15
N HIS A 67 121.85 -8.44 -26.03
CA HIS A 67 123.27 -8.22 -26.27
C HIS A 67 123.85 -9.37 -27.11
N ASP A 68 124.82 -8.97 -27.92
CA ASP A 68 125.22 -9.50 -29.22
C ASP A 68 126.52 -10.34 -29.18
N GLY A 69 126.70 -11.18 -30.21
CA GLY A 69 128.00 -11.67 -30.74
C GLY A 69 128.59 -12.97 -30.17
N ASN A 70 129.36 -13.78 -30.92
CA ASN A 70 129.64 -13.87 -32.36
C ASN A 70 130.57 -15.09 -32.62
N TYR A 71 130.55 -15.61 -33.86
CA TYR A 71 131.56 -16.41 -34.60
C TYR A 71 131.96 -17.83 -34.12
N GLU A 72 131.62 -18.87 -34.93
CA GLU A 72 132.51 -19.68 -35.82
C GLU A 72 133.48 -20.62 -35.07
N GLY A 73 133.65 -21.91 -35.37
CA GLY A 73 133.63 -22.62 -36.65
C GLY A 73 134.93 -23.44 -36.75
N ASN A 74 134.82 -24.70 -37.17
CA ASN A 74 135.89 -25.68 -37.53
C ASN A 74 136.50 -26.51 -36.37
N SER A 75 136.94 -27.76 -36.53
CA SER A 75 136.81 -28.82 -37.55
C SER A 75 137.76 -29.95 -37.09
N VAL A 76 137.26 -31.20 -37.10
CA VAL A 76 137.99 -32.43 -37.48
C VAL A 76 139.00 -33.11 -36.52
N GLN A 77 138.77 -34.43 -36.41
CA GLN A 77 139.70 -35.56 -36.23
C GLN A 77 140.17 -36.02 -34.84
N LYS A 78 139.62 -37.19 -34.47
CA LYS A 78 140.31 -38.50 -34.43
C LYS A 78 140.53 -39.13 -33.04
N GLU A 79 139.96 -40.34 -32.95
CA GLU A 79 140.32 -41.50 -32.14
C GLU A 79 139.87 -41.63 -30.66
N SER A 80 139.29 -42.81 -30.44
CA SER A 80 138.77 -43.47 -29.23
C SER A 80 139.94 -44.19 -28.49
N PRO A 81 139.79 -44.98 -27.39
CA PRO A 81 138.56 -45.50 -26.78
C PRO A 81 138.50 -45.63 -25.24
N GLN A 82 137.29 -46.02 -24.81
CA GLN A 82 136.97 -46.92 -23.68
C GLN A 82 137.16 -46.44 -22.24
N GLY A 83 136.02 -45.99 -21.68
CA GLY A 83 135.82 -45.77 -20.24
C GLY A 83 134.41 -45.29 -19.84
N LYS A 84 133.50 -45.01 -20.80
CA LYS A 84 132.20 -44.34 -20.53
C LYS A 84 130.95 -45.22 -20.72
N GLN A 85 131.09 -46.54 -20.79
CA GLN A 85 129.94 -47.46 -20.95
C GLN A 85 129.11 -47.60 -19.67
N SER A 86 129.70 -47.40 -18.49
CA SER A 86 128.99 -47.31 -17.20
C SER A 86 128.15 -46.02 -17.07
N ARG A 87 128.64 -44.91 -17.65
CA ARG A 87 128.00 -43.59 -17.55
C ARG A 87 126.79 -43.44 -18.48
N LEU A 88 126.85 -44.04 -19.68
CA LEU A 88 125.73 -44.03 -20.64
C LEU A 88 124.57 -44.92 -20.20
N ASN A 89 124.83 -46.10 -19.62
CA ASN A 89 123.76 -46.96 -19.11
C ASN A 89 123.04 -46.34 -17.91
N GLN A 90 123.76 -45.66 -17.01
CA GLN A 90 123.14 -44.87 -15.94
C GLN A 90 122.32 -43.70 -16.48
N TRP A 91 122.76 -43.07 -17.58
CA TRP A 91 122.07 -41.95 -18.20
C TRP A 91 120.81 -42.38 -18.96
N ILE A 92 120.86 -43.54 -19.63
CA ILE A 92 119.69 -44.17 -20.27
C ILE A 92 118.67 -44.58 -19.22
N GLN A 93 119.09 -45.23 -18.12
CA GLN A 93 118.18 -45.55 -17.01
C GLN A 93 117.57 -44.30 -16.38
N HIS A 94 118.33 -43.20 -16.25
CA HIS A 94 117.81 -41.91 -15.79
C HIS A 94 116.80 -41.31 -16.76
N LEU A 95 117.04 -41.39 -18.07
CA LEU A 95 116.10 -40.94 -19.09
C LEU A 95 114.85 -41.79 -19.16
N GLU A 96 114.97 -43.10 -18.97
CA GLU A 96 113.84 -44.03 -18.98
C GLU A 96 112.95 -43.77 -17.76
N LEU A 97 113.54 -43.60 -16.57
CA LEU A 97 112.85 -43.12 -15.36
C LEU A 97 112.26 -41.72 -15.54
N ALA A 98 112.96 -40.81 -16.21
CA ALA A 98 112.45 -39.47 -16.47
C ALA A 98 111.28 -39.51 -17.45
N MET A 99 111.37 -40.27 -18.54
CA MET A 99 110.30 -40.45 -19.52
C MET A 99 109.09 -41.12 -18.90
N GLU A 100 109.28 -42.15 -18.07
CA GLU A 100 108.20 -42.85 -17.37
C GLU A 100 107.52 -41.93 -16.34
N ASN A 101 108.30 -41.11 -15.64
CA ASN A 101 107.80 -40.05 -14.76
C ASN A 101 107.05 -38.98 -15.55
N TYR A 102 107.54 -38.55 -16.72
CA TYR A 102 106.84 -37.59 -17.57
C TYR A 102 105.55 -38.17 -18.15
N THR A 103 105.51 -39.45 -18.56
CA THR A 103 104.27 -40.09 -19.00
C THR A 103 103.27 -40.26 -17.87
N HIS A 104 103.73 -40.62 -16.66
CA HIS A 104 102.90 -40.70 -15.48
C HIS A 104 102.38 -39.31 -15.07
N TRP A 105 103.21 -38.29 -15.17
CA TRP A 105 102.83 -36.90 -14.92
C TRP A 105 101.82 -36.39 -15.96
N LEU A 106 101.99 -36.74 -17.25
CA LEU A 106 101.03 -36.41 -18.30
C LEU A 106 99.68 -37.12 -18.10
N GLN A 107 99.67 -38.41 -17.76
CA GLN A 107 98.43 -39.13 -17.43
C GLN A 107 97.75 -38.54 -16.19
N LYS A 108 98.53 -38.14 -15.18
CA LYS A 108 98.01 -37.48 -13.99
C LYS A 108 97.40 -36.13 -14.31
N ILE A 109 97.99 -35.37 -15.23
CA ILE A 109 97.42 -34.12 -15.75
C ILE A 109 96.17 -34.38 -16.58
N GLU A 110 96.15 -35.38 -17.46
CA GLU A 110 94.98 -35.72 -18.27
C GLU A 110 93.79 -36.08 -17.38
N VAL A 111 94.01 -36.92 -16.38
CA VAL A 111 92.99 -37.28 -15.39
C VAL A 111 92.55 -36.05 -14.59
N PHE A 112 93.48 -35.20 -14.16
CA PHE A 112 93.16 -33.99 -13.40
C PHE A 112 92.34 -32.98 -14.23
N VAL A 113 92.73 -32.73 -15.48
CA VAL A 113 92.03 -31.83 -16.39
C VAL A 113 90.65 -32.37 -16.74
N LYS A 114 90.53 -33.68 -17.00
CA LYS A 114 89.24 -34.31 -17.28
C LYS A 114 88.30 -34.25 -16.07
N ALA A 115 88.82 -34.53 -14.86
CA ALA A 115 88.06 -34.44 -13.62
C ALA A 115 87.59 -33.00 -13.37
N SER A 116 88.50 -32.01 -13.43
CA SER A 116 88.19 -30.59 -13.25
C SER A 116 87.18 -30.09 -14.29
N LEU A 117 87.34 -30.41 -15.57
CA LEU A 117 86.36 -30.00 -16.59
C LEU A 117 84.99 -30.63 -16.37
N THR A 118 84.90 -31.91 -15.98
CA THR A 118 83.61 -32.54 -15.69
C THR A 118 82.97 -31.99 -14.42
N GLU A 119 83.76 -31.71 -13.39
CA GLU A 119 83.29 -31.17 -12.12
C GLU A 119 82.85 -29.72 -12.29
N ASP A 120 83.66 -28.86 -12.92
CA ASP A 120 83.33 -27.45 -13.16
C ASP A 120 82.15 -27.29 -14.13
N ALA A 121 82.11 -28.06 -15.23
CA ALA A 121 81.01 -27.98 -16.20
C ALA A 121 79.67 -28.49 -15.63
N THR A 122 79.70 -29.55 -14.81
CA THR A 122 78.48 -30.05 -14.15
C THR A 122 78.09 -29.19 -12.96
N HIS A 123 79.04 -28.66 -12.19
CA HIS A 123 78.79 -27.78 -11.05
C HIS A 123 78.23 -26.42 -11.48
N LEU A 124 78.79 -25.75 -12.50
CA LEU A 124 78.21 -24.50 -13.03
C LEU A 124 76.82 -24.73 -13.63
N ARG A 125 76.64 -25.80 -14.41
CA ARG A 125 75.34 -26.11 -15.03
C ARG A 125 74.29 -26.45 -13.97
N ASN A 126 74.63 -27.26 -12.98
CA ASN A 126 73.71 -27.64 -11.92
C ASN A 126 73.40 -26.45 -11.00
N SER A 127 74.40 -25.67 -10.59
CA SER A 127 74.19 -24.49 -9.72
C SER A 127 73.34 -23.41 -10.39
N ALA A 128 73.58 -23.11 -11.67
CA ALA A 128 72.78 -22.14 -12.43
C ALA A 128 71.34 -22.64 -12.63
N LEU A 129 71.15 -23.90 -13.04
CA LEU A 129 69.81 -24.50 -13.21
C LEU A 129 69.05 -24.62 -11.88
N HIS A 130 69.73 -24.96 -10.79
CA HIS A 130 69.10 -25.03 -9.47
C HIS A 130 68.76 -23.63 -8.94
N SER A 131 69.61 -22.62 -9.20
CA SER A 131 69.34 -21.22 -8.86
C SER A 131 68.11 -20.71 -9.60
N GLU A 132 68.04 -20.92 -10.92
CA GLU A 132 66.90 -20.53 -11.75
C GLU A 132 65.62 -21.29 -11.37
N MET A 133 65.71 -22.60 -11.12
CA MET A 133 64.59 -23.42 -10.63
C MET A 133 64.11 -22.96 -9.24
N THR A 134 65.02 -22.59 -8.34
CA THR A 134 64.68 -22.08 -7.01
C THR A 134 63.99 -20.73 -7.10
N ALA A 135 64.46 -19.82 -7.96
CA ALA A 135 63.82 -18.53 -8.20
C ALA A 135 62.43 -18.70 -8.82
N MET A 136 62.26 -19.63 -9.76
CA MET A 136 60.97 -19.95 -10.37
C MET A 136 60.00 -20.60 -9.37
N LEU A 137 60.48 -21.47 -8.49
CA LEU A 137 59.69 -22.07 -7.40
C LEU A 137 59.30 -21.01 -6.35
N ASP A 138 60.21 -20.12 -5.98
CA ASP A 138 59.92 -18.99 -5.08
C ASP A 138 58.86 -18.06 -5.68
N LEU A 139 58.96 -17.74 -6.98
CA LEU A 139 57.93 -16.97 -7.68
C LEU A 139 56.59 -17.74 -7.72
N GLY A 140 56.61 -19.03 -8.07
CA GLY A 140 55.44 -19.88 -8.12
C GLY A 140 54.72 -19.99 -6.77
N THR A 141 55.47 -20.15 -5.68
CA THR A 141 54.93 -20.19 -4.31
C THR A 141 54.35 -18.85 -3.87
N LYS A 142 55.01 -17.72 -4.20
CA LYS A 142 54.46 -16.37 -3.94
C LYS A 142 53.15 -16.13 -4.69
N VAL A 143 53.09 -16.48 -5.98
CA VAL A 143 51.86 -16.36 -6.78
C VAL A 143 50.76 -17.27 -6.25
N LEU A 144 51.06 -18.52 -5.91
CA LEU A 144 50.09 -19.45 -5.32
C LEU A 144 49.59 -18.97 -3.95
N PHE A 145 50.49 -18.46 -3.10
CA PHE A 145 50.13 -17.88 -1.81
C PHE A 145 49.20 -16.68 -1.98
N GLN A 146 49.54 -15.76 -2.89
CA GLN A 146 48.73 -14.59 -3.20
C GLN A 146 47.37 -14.97 -3.79
N SER A 147 47.33 -15.91 -4.73
CA SER A 147 46.08 -16.44 -5.31
C SER A 147 45.20 -17.08 -4.24
N THR A 148 45.77 -17.89 -3.36
CA THR A 148 45.05 -18.51 -2.24
C THR A 148 44.49 -17.45 -1.29
N GLN A 149 45.25 -16.38 -1.02
CA GLN A 149 44.77 -15.27 -0.19
C GLN A 149 43.62 -14.51 -0.85
N HIS A 150 43.68 -14.25 -2.16
CA HIS A 150 42.59 -13.62 -2.90
C HIS A 150 41.33 -14.49 -2.92
N ILE A 151 41.47 -15.80 -3.15
CA ILE A 151 40.34 -16.75 -3.09
C ILE A 151 39.68 -16.68 -1.72
N ARG A 152 40.45 -16.72 -0.62
CA ARG A 152 39.89 -16.61 0.75
C ARG A 152 39.11 -15.31 0.96
N ARG A 153 39.65 -14.17 0.50
CA ARG A 153 38.95 -12.87 0.61
C ARG A 153 37.67 -12.84 -0.22
N LEU A 154 37.70 -13.37 -1.44
CA LEU A 154 36.51 -13.45 -2.28
C LEU A 154 35.46 -14.36 -1.66
N THR A 155 35.84 -15.52 -1.14
CA THR A 155 34.92 -16.42 -0.43
C THR A 155 34.32 -15.75 0.80
N ASP A 156 35.10 -15.00 1.58
CA ASP A 156 34.59 -14.24 2.73
C ASP A 156 33.55 -13.19 2.28
N MET A 157 33.87 -12.41 1.24
CA MET A 157 32.94 -11.44 0.65
C MET A 157 31.67 -12.10 0.09
N GLU A 158 31.79 -13.25 -0.60
CA GLU A 158 30.65 -14.01 -1.11
C GLU A 158 29.76 -14.50 0.02
N THR A 159 30.33 -15.05 1.10
CA THR A 159 29.55 -15.49 2.26
C THR A 159 28.87 -14.32 2.96
N GLN A 160 29.53 -13.16 3.03
CA GLN A 160 28.95 -11.94 3.59
C GLN A 160 27.77 -11.44 2.75
N VAL A 161 27.93 -11.33 1.44
CA VAL A 161 26.87 -10.90 0.50
C VAL A 161 25.71 -11.90 0.51
N PHE A 162 26.00 -13.20 0.56
CA PHE A 162 24.98 -14.23 0.65
C PHE A 162 24.17 -14.11 1.95
N ASN A 163 24.84 -13.91 3.09
CA ASN A 163 24.19 -13.72 4.39
C ASN A 163 23.33 -12.45 4.40
N GLN A 164 23.87 -11.32 3.90
CA GLN A 164 23.11 -10.07 3.77
C GLN A 164 21.89 -10.23 2.87
N THR A 165 22.04 -10.89 1.73
CA THR A 165 20.94 -11.16 0.79
C THR A 165 19.87 -12.03 1.43
N SER A 166 20.26 -13.08 2.14
CA SER A 166 19.34 -13.95 2.88
C SER A 166 18.56 -13.16 3.95
N ARG A 167 19.25 -12.31 4.73
CA ARG A 167 18.61 -11.46 5.74
C ARG A 167 17.61 -10.48 5.14
N LEU A 168 17.99 -9.80 4.05
CA LEU A 168 17.09 -8.87 3.36
C LEU A 168 15.87 -9.60 2.77
N LYS A 169 16.05 -10.82 2.25
CA LYS A 169 14.96 -11.64 1.74
C LYS A 169 13.97 -12.01 2.84
N VAL A 170 14.45 -12.45 4.01
CA VAL A 170 13.59 -12.75 5.17
C VAL A 170 12.82 -11.50 5.61
N GLN A 171 13.51 -10.38 5.80
CA GLN A 171 12.87 -9.13 6.20
C GLN A 171 11.83 -8.64 5.17
N SER A 172 12.13 -8.78 3.87
CA SER A 172 11.18 -8.45 2.81
C SER A 172 9.93 -9.32 2.88
N MET A 173 10.07 -10.61 3.15
CA MET A 173 8.94 -11.52 3.32
C MET A 173 8.11 -11.20 4.58
N GLU A 174 8.75 -10.87 5.70
CA GLU A 174 8.07 -10.42 6.92
C GLU A 174 7.31 -9.11 6.70
N ASN A 175 7.90 -8.16 5.97
CA ASN A 175 7.26 -6.92 5.59
C ASN A 175 6.04 -7.17 4.71
N ALA A 176 6.15 -8.04 3.71
CA ALA A 176 5.01 -8.42 2.87
C ALA A 176 3.89 -9.08 3.68
N LEU A 177 4.22 -9.99 4.60
CA LEU A 177 3.24 -10.65 5.47
C LEU A 177 2.53 -9.66 6.40
N SER A 178 3.28 -8.72 6.99
CA SER A 178 2.71 -7.67 7.85
C SER A 178 1.81 -6.71 7.05
N SER A 179 2.19 -6.39 5.81
CA SER A 179 1.39 -5.59 4.89
C SER A 179 0.05 -6.27 4.57
N ILE A 180 0.05 -7.55 4.20
CA ILE A 180 -1.18 -8.33 3.97
C ILE A 180 -2.05 -8.38 5.23
N LYS A 181 -1.45 -8.52 6.42
CA LYS A 181 -2.20 -8.51 7.68
C LYS A 181 -2.86 -7.15 7.95
N LEU A 182 -2.18 -6.05 7.64
CA LEU A 182 -2.72 -4.70 7.75
C LEU A 182 -3.84 -4.45 6.73
N GLU A 183 -3.65 -4.88 5.48
CA GLU A 183 -4.64 -4.79 4.42
C GLU A 183 -5.93 -5.51 4.80
N ASN A 184 -5.83 -6.73 5.33
CA ASN A 184 -6.99 -7.49 5.82
C ASN A 184 -7.70 -6.80 6.99
N LYS A 185 -6.96 -6.18 7.92
CA LYS A 185 -7.56 -5.40 9.01
C LYS A 185 -8.30 -4.18 8.47
N LEU A 186 -7.69 -3.47 7.51
CA LEU A 186 -8.26 -2.29 6.88
C LEU A 186 -9.52 -2.64 6.09
N LEU A 187 -9.53 -3.77 5.38
CA LEU A 187 -10.70 -4.27 4.68
C LEU A 187 -11.87 -4.55 5.65
N ARG A 188 -11.58 -5.23 6.78
CA ARG A 188 -12.58 -5.50 7.83
C ARG A 188 -13.10 -4.21 8.47
N GLN A 189 -12.23 -3.25 8.76
CA GLN A 189 -12.66 -1.97 9.31
C GLN A 189 -13.53 -1.19 8.32
N THR A 190 -13.18 -1.23 7.03
CA THR A 190 -13.96 -0.60 5.96
C THR A 190 -15.35 -1.25 5.82
N SER A 191 -15.43 -2.58 5.90
CA SER A 191 -16.73 -3.27 5.85
C SER A 191 -17.62 -2.93 7.04
N GLU A 192 -17.06 -2.84 8.25
CA GLU A 192 -17.81 -2.41 9.44
C GLU A 192 -18.26 -0.94 9.35
N MET A 193 -17.39 -0.07 8.84
CA MET A 193 -17.72 1.34 8.60
C MET A 193 -18.89 1.48 7.62
N ASN A 194 -18.86 0.76 6.49
CA ASN A 194 -19.97 0.76 5.53
C ASN A 194 -21.26 0.23 6.16
N ARG A 195 -21.19 -0.85 6.95
CA ARG A 195 -22.34 -1.40 7.68
C ARG A 195 -22.95 -0.40 8.68
N LEU A 196 -22.11 0.40 9.35
CA LEU A 196 -22.57 1.45 10.25
C LEU A 196 -23.15 2.64 9.48
N GLN A 197 -22.57 2.99 8.34
CA GLN A 197 -23.08 4.02 7.45
C GLN A 197 -24.50 3.67 6.98
N ASP A 198 -24.71 2.46 6.43
CA ASP A 198 -26.03 1.99 5.97
C ASP A 198 -27.09 2.05 7.08
N LYS A 199 -26.71 1.70 8.32
CA LYS A 199 -27.59 1.79 9.48
C LYS A 199 -27.92 3.24 9.84
N THR A 200 -26.93 4.13 9.76
CA THR A 200 -27.08 5.55 10.05
C THR A 200 -28.01 6.18 9.03
N ASP A 201 -27.77 5.94 7.74
CA ASP A 201 -28.62 6.41 6.63
C ASP A 201 -30.05 5.88 6.80
N GLY A 202 -30.21 4.61 7.16
CA GLY A 202 -31.52 4.02 7.43
C GLY A 202 -32.27 4.65 8.62
N LEU A 203 -31.55 5.03 9.69
CA LEU A 203 -32.12 5.74 10.83
C LEU A 203 -32.49 7.18 10.48
N GLU A 204 -31.64 7.88 9.74
CA GLU A 204 -31.89 9.24 9.29
C GLU A 204 -33.12 9.31 8.38
N GLN A 205 -33.27 8.37 7.43
CA GLN A 205 -34.47 8.27 6.59
C GLN A 205 -35.74 8.02 7.42
N ARG A 206 -35.68 7.15 8.44
CA ARG A 206 -36.82 6.93 9.34
C ARG A 206 -37.17 8.18 10.14
N MET A 207 -36.17 8.91 10.62
CA MET A 207 -36.36 10.16 11.33
C MET A 207 -37.02 11.20 10.43
N LEU A 208 -36.54 11.39 9.21
CA LEU A 208 -37.14 12.30 8.23
C LEU A 208 -38.60 11.94 7.92
N ASN A 209 -38.89 10.64 7.74
CA ASN A 209 -40.27 10.17 7.53
C ASN A 209 -41.17 10.36 8.76
N MET A 210 -40.65 10.17 9.97
CA MET A 210 -41.39 10.48 11.21
C MET A 210 -41.66 11.98 11.32
N GLU A 211 -40.67 12.82 11.04
CA GLU A 211 -40.80 14.28 11.07
C GLU A 211 -41.81 14.78 10.03
N ALA A 212 -41.76 14.25 8.80
CA ALA A 212 -42.72 14.58 7.75
C ALA A 212 -44.15 14.22 8.14
N ARG A 213 -44.36 13.05 8.75
CA ARG A 213 -45.67 12.63 9.28
C ARG A 213 -46.17 13.53 10.39
N HIS A 214 -45.35 13.79 11.41
CA HIS A 214 -45.72 14.71 12.49
C HIS A 214 -46.06 16.11 11.94
N ARG A 215 -45.30 16.61 10.96
CA ARG A 215 -45.57 17.90 10.32
C ARG A 215 -46.92 17.92 9.60
N ALA A 216 -47.28 16.83 8.92
CA ALA A 216 -48.57 16.68 8.26
C ALA A 216 -49.73 16.61 9.27
N GLU A 217 -49.58 15.83 10.35
CA GLU A 217 -50.58 15.72 11.43
C GLU A 217 -50.83 17.05 12.13
N LEU A 218 -49.75 17.81 12.43
CA LEU A 218 -49.87 19.16 12.99
C LEU A 218 -50.54 20.12 12.02
N GLY A 219 -50.23 20.02 10.72
CA GLY A 219 -50.91 20.80 9.68
C GLY A 219 -52.41 20.49 9.61
N TRP A 220 -52.77 19.21 9.67
CA TRP A 220 -54.16 18.76 9.70
C TRP A 220 -54.90 19.26 10.95
N LEU A 221 -54.33 19.08 12.14
CA LEU A 221 -54.94 19.51 13.39
C LEU A 221 -55.14 21.02 13.43
N LYS A 222 -54.17 21.78 12.92
CA LYS A 222 -54.30 23.24 12.77
C LYS A 222 -55.44 23.62 11.84
N SER A 223 -55.59 22.94 10.70
CA SER A 223 -56.73 23.16 9.82
C SER A 223 -58.06 22.86 10.52
N GLU A 224 -58.15 21.77 11.27
CA GLU A 224 -59.38 21.40 11.96
C GLU A 224 -59.74 22.41 13.07
N TRP A 225 -58.74 22.85 13.84
CA TRP A 225 -58.91 23.93 14.81
C TRP A 225 -59.43 25.21 14.15
N THR A 226 -58.91 25.62 12.99
CA THR A 226 -59.43 26.82 12.30
C THR A 226 -60.87 26.66 11.82
N LYS A 227 -61.31 25.44 11.46
CA LYS A 227 -62.72 25.17 11.12
C LYS A 227 -63.60 25.31 12.35
N LEU A 228 -63.22 24.68 13.46
CA LEU A 228 -63.94 24.77 14.73
C LEU A 228 -64.02 26.21 15.23
N GLN A 229 -62.92 26.97 15.13
CA GLN A 229 -62.89 28.38 15.50
C GLN A 229 -63.88 29.21 14.67
N ARG A 230 -63.97 28.95 13.36
CA ARG A 230 -64.95 29.61 12.48
C ARG A 230 -66.39 29.27 12.87
N LEU A 231 -66.65 28.00 13.18
CA LEU A 231 -67.98 27.57 13.64
C LEU A 231 -68.35 28.21 14.98
N LEU A 232 -67.42 28.30 15.92
CA LEU A 232 -67.66 28.94 17.21
C LEU A 232 -68.00 30.43 17.06
N VAL A 233 -67.26 31.15 16.22
CA VAL A 233 -67.56 32.57 15.91
C VAL A 233 -68.93 32.71 15.24
N SER A 234 -69.25 31.84 14.28
CA SER A 234 -70.57 31.84 13.62
C SER A 234 -71.72 31.53 14.57
N GLN A 235 -71.54 30.57 15.48
CA GLN A 235 -72.53 30.22 16.50
C GLN A 235 -72.73 31.36 17.49
N SER A 236 -71.64 31.99 17.94
CA SER A 236 -71.72 33.17 18.82
C SER A 236 -72.50 34.31 18.19
N ALA A 237 -72.27 34.62 16.90
CA ALA A 237 -73.03 35.63 16.18
C ALA A 237 -74.53 35.27 16.06
N SER A 238 -74.84 33.99 15.84
CA SER A 238 -76.22 33.50 15.77
C SER A 238 -76.94 33.62 17.12
N ILE A 239 -76.26 33.26 18.21
CA ILE A 239 -76.78 33.41 19.57
C ILE A 239 -77.07 34.88 19.86
N GLN A 240 -76.13 35.78 19.55
CA GLN A 240 -76.31 37.22 19.76
C GLN A 240 -77.51 37.79 18.97
N SER A 241 -77.73 37.30 17.74
CA SER A 241 -78.92 37.67 16.96
C SER A 241 -80.23 37.15 17.57
N LEU A 242 -80.22 35.93 18.14
CA LEU A 242 -81.39 35.36 18.81
C LEU A 242 -81.69 36.09 20.12
N GLU A 243 -80.67 36.47 20.89
CA GLU A 243 -80.80 37.29 22.09
C GLU A 243 -81.48 38.63 21.78
N LEU A 244 -81.03 39.33 20.75
CA LEU A 244 -81.66 40.58 20.29
C LEU A 244 -83.12 40.38 19.87
N SER A 245 -83.42 39.29 19.14
CA SER A 245 -84.80 38.98 18.75
C SER A 245 -85.68 38.67 19.95
N LEU A 246 -85.15 37.95 20.95
CA LEU A 246 -85.85 37.65 22.19
C LEU A 246 -86.15 38.93 22.99
N GLU A 247 -85.17 39.84 23.10
CA GLU A 247 -85.37 41.15 23.73
C GLU A 247 -86.46 41.97 23.01
N GLN A 248 -86.48 41.95 21.68
CA GLN A 248 -87.55 42.59 20.89
C GLN A 248 -88.92 41.96 21.17
N VAL A 249 -89.03 40.63 21.22
CA VAL A 249 -90.29 39.95 21.54
C VAL A 249 -90.75 40.28 22.97
N ILE A 250 -89.85 40.33 23.94
CA ILE A 250 -90.16 40.72 25.33
C ILE A 250 -90.70 42.15 25.38
N THR A 251 -90.05 43.10 24.71
CA THR A 251 -90.49 44.50 24.70
C THR A 251 -91.85 44.66 24.03
N ILE A 252 -92.09 44.03 22.89
CA ILE A 252 -93.40 44.02 22.20
C ILE A 252 -94.48 43.39 23.07
N ASN A 253 -94.21 42.22 23.65
CA ASN A 253 -95.18 41.53 24.51
C ASN A 253 -95.52 42.38 25.74
N SER A 254 -94.54 43.03 26.36
CA SER A 254 -94.76 43.96 27.47
C SER A 254 -95.61 45.17 27.08
N ALA A 255 -95.50 45.66 25.84
CA ALA A 255 -96.32 46.75 25.33
C ALA A 255 -97.76 46.28 25.09
N LEU A 256 -97.94 45.10 24.50
CA LEU A 256 -99.23 44.46 24.30
C LEU A 256 -99.96 44.20 25.63
N TYR A 257 -99.27 43.68 26.64
CA TYR A 257 -99.84 43.50 27.98
C TYR A 257 -100.30 44.83 28.59
N ARG A 258 -99.56 45.92 28.38
CA ARG A 258 -99.96 47.26 28.84
C ARG A 258 -101.22 47.74 28.12
N GLU A 259 -101.34 47.53 26.82
CA GLU A 259 -102.54 47.85 26.04
C GLU A 259 -103.76 47.03 26.50
N GLN A 260 -103.58 45.72 26.72
CA GLN A 260 -104.66 44.86 27.20
C GLN A 260 -105.15 45.29 28.60
N LEU A 261 -104.25 45.74 29.47
CA LEU A 261 -104.60 46.26 30.80
C LEU A 261 -105.40 47.57 30.70
N GLN A 262 -105.03 48.48 29.78
CA GLN A 262 -105.79 49.70 29.52
C GLN A 262 -107.18 49.41 28.96
N LEU A 263 -107.28 48.45 28.03
CA LEU A 263 -108.56 48.00 27.49
C LEU A 263 -109.43 47.38 28.59
N HIS A 264 -108.87 46.50 29.43
CA HIS A 264 -109.57 45.92 30.58
C HIS A 264 -110.02 46.99 31.59
N GLY A 265 -109.18 48.00 31.85
CA GLY A 265 -109.55 49.15 32.69
C GLY A 265 -110.70 49.95 32.10
N THR A 266 -110.72 50.16 30.79
CA THR A 266 -111.81 50.85 30.08
C THR A 266 -113.09 50.03 30.10
N ILE A 267 -113.00 48.73 29.82
CA ILE A 267 -114.13 47.80 29.92
C ILE A 267 -114.68 47.78 31.34
N ASN A 268 -113.84 47.72 32.39
CA ASN A 268 -114.31 47.78 33.78
C ASN A 268 -114.96 49.11 34.13
N LYS A 269 -114.47 50.23 33.60
CA LYS A 269 -115.13 51.54 33.73
C LYS A 269 -116.50 51.52 33.05
N LEU A 270 -116.61 50.98 31.84
CA LEU A 270 -117.88 50.82 31.12
C LEU A 270 -118.83 49.83 31.83
N LEU A 271 -118.32 48.73 32.38
CA LEU A 271 -119.06 47.73 33.15
C LEU A 271 -119.61 48.34 34.45
N LYS A 272 -118.89 49.27 35.07
CA LYS A 272 -119.38 50.06 36.22
C LYS A 272 -120.50 51.03 35.84
N ILE A 273 -120.57 51.45 34.58
CA ILE A 273 -121.63 52.33 34.04
C ILE A 273 -122.87 51.49 33.63
N CYS A 274 -122.75 50.18 33.41
CA CYS A 274 -123.90 49.29 33.22
C CYS A 274 -124.57 48.90 34.56
N PRO A 275 -125.91 48.98 34.68
CA PRO A 275 -126.60 48.48 35.87
C PRO A 275 -126.52 46.94 35.95
N LYS A 276 -126.26 46.42 37.15
CA LYS A 276 -126.15 44.97 37.44
C LYS A 276 -127.46 44.23 37.10
N ASN A 277 -127.46 43.43 36.04
CA ASN A 277 -128.43 42.34 35.86
C ASN A 277 -127.76 40.99 36.17
N LYS A 278 -128.54 40.11 36.81
CA LYS A 278 -128.12 38.90 37.52
C LYS A 278 -127.43 37.85 36.63
N ALA A 279 -126.41 37.25 37.26
CA ALA A 279 -125.74 35.96 37.03
C ALA A 279 -126.26 34.99 35.96
N VAL A 280 -125.34 34.47 35.15
CA VAL A 280 -125.31 33.07 34.70
C VAL A 280 -123.85 32.61 34.58
N SER A 281 -123.49 31.55 35.29
CA SER A 281 -122.23 30.82 35.15
C SER A 281 -122.44 29.57 34.28
N PRO A 282 -121.61 29.30 33.25
CA PRO A 282 -121.56 27.98 32.63
C PRO A 282 -120.38 27.17 33.23
N LYS A 283 -120.69 26.13 34.01
CA LYS A 283 -119.77 25.01 34.24
C LYS A 283 -119.92 24.05 33.08
N VAL A 284 -118.84 23.81 32.32
CA VAL A 284 -118.86 22.92 31.16
C VAL A 284 -117.54 22.13 31.05
N PHE A 285 -117.68 20.80 31.02
CA PHE A 285 -116.79 19.71 30.60
C PHE A 285 -115.49 19.39 31.38
N LYS A 286 -115.59 18.41 32.29
CA LYS A 286 -114.59 17.33 32.39
C LYS A 286 -115.03 16.22 31.44
N GLN A 287 -114.32 16.03 30.33
CA GLN A 287 -114.48 14.87 29.46
C GLN A 287 -113.71 13.67 30.00
N MET A 288 -114.46 12.58 30.06
CA MET A 288 -114.12 11.21 30.37
C MET A 288 -113.30 10.62 29.22
N GLY A 289 -112.09 10.15 29.48
CA GLY A 289 -111.39 9.22 28.60
C GLY A 289 -111.69 7.80 29.07
N GLU A 290 -112.64 7.13 28.42
CA GLU A 290 -112.82 5.68 28.55
C GLU A 290 -111.54 4.98 28.11
N GLN A 291 -110.79 4.41 29.06
CA GLN A 291 -109.67 3.52 28.72
C GLN A 291 -110.24 2.23 28.15
N ARG A 292 -110.22 2.11 26.81
CA ARG A 292 -110.37 0.81 26.13
C ARG A 292 -109.30 -0.14 26.66
N LYS A 293 -109.73 -1.32 27.09
CA LYS A 293 -108.88 -2.37 27.64
C LYS A 293 -108.39 -3.26 26.50
N TYR A 294 -107.08 -3.31 26.28
CA TYR A 294 -106.46 -4.15 25.24
C TYR A 294 -106.05 -5.50 25.83
N ARG A 295 -106.35 -6.61 25.13
CA ARG A 295 -106.11 -7.98 25.59
C ARG A 295 -104.67 -8.46 25.37
N ASP A 296 -104.05 -8.01 24.29
CA ASP A 296 -102.69 -8.37 23.91
C ASP A 296 -101.99 -7.21 23.15
N CYS A 297 -100.68 -7.38 22.88
CA CYS A 297 -99.91 -6.42 22.11
C CYS A 297 -100.38 -6.30 20.65
N ALA A 298 -101.06 -7.31 20.10
CA ALA A 298 -101.56 -7.27 18.72
C ALA A 298 -102.78 -6.33 18.59
N GLU A 299 -103.71 -6.39 19.54
CA GLU A 299 -104.86 -5.46 19.62
C GLU A 299 -104.40 -4.02 19.88
N LEU A 300 -103.34 -3.87 20.68
CA LEU A 300 -102.71 -2.58 20.96
C LEU A 300 -102.05 -2.00 19.69
N PHE A 301 -101.40 -2.83 18.87
CA PHE A 301 -100.86 -2.42 17.58
C PHE A 301 -101.96 -2.01 16.58
N GLN A 302 -103.05 -2.78 16.51
CA GLN A 302 -104.21 -2.45 15.67
C GLN A 302 -104.91 -1.16 16.12
N ALA A 303 -104.88 -0.83 17.41
CA ALA A 303 -105.40 0.41 17.96
C ALA A 303 -104.53 1.65 17.65
N GLY A 304 -103.41 1.47 16.94
CA GLY A 304 -102.55 2.55 16.45
C GLY A 304 -101.31 2.82 17.33
N PHE A 305 -101.06 2.01 18.35
CA PHE A 305 -99.84 2.12 19.15
C PHE A 305 -98.68 1.39 18.45
N ASN A 306 -97.95 2.13 17.63
CA ASN A 306 -96.91 1.61 16.73
C ASN A 306 -95.47 1.76 17.26
N ARG A 307 -95.29 2.11 18.54
CA ARG A 307 -93.96 2.26 19.16
C ARG A 307 -93.68 1.10 20.10
N SER A 308 -92.49 0.52 20.03
CA SER A 308 -92.09 -0.54 20.95
C SER A 308 -91.95 0.01 22.38
N GLY A 309 -92.41 -0.73 23.38
CA GLY A 309 -92.41 -0.25 24.77
C GLY A 309 -93.17 -1.14 25.74
N ILE A 310 -93.23 -0.73 27.01
CA ILE A 310 -93.98 -1.45 28.04
C ILE A 310 -95.42 -0.96 28.03
N TYR A 311 -96.37 -1.87 27.81
CA TYR A 311 -97.80 -1.60 27.79
C TYR A 311 -98.54 -2.47 28.80
N THR A 312 -99.72 -2.01 29.22
CA THR A 312 -100.59 -2.77 30.12
C THR A 312 -101.66 -3.50 29.32
N ILE A 313 -101.60 -4.83 29.30
CA ILE A 313 -102.58 -5.71 28.66
C ILE A 313 -103.47 -6.40 29.68
N HIS A 314 -104.66 -6.82 29.27
CA HIS A 314 -105.68 -7.46 30.10
C HIS A 314 -105.92 -8.90 29.64
N ILE A 315 -105.23 -9.86 30.26
CA ILE A 315 -105.32 -11.27 29.87
C ILE A 315 -106.69 -11.87 30.27
N HIS A 316 -107.25 -11.41 31.41
CA HIS A 316 -108.59 -11.76 31.89
C HIS A 316 -109.26 -10.54 32.55
N MET A 317 -110.58 -10.56 32.76
CA MET A 317 -111.37 -9.39 33.24
C MET A 317 -110.90 -8.75 34.56
N GLN A 318 -110.00 -9.41 35.30
CA GLN A 318 -109.46 -8.92 36.58
C GLN A 318 -107.92 -8.89 36.67
N VAL A 319 -107.18 -9.34 35.65
CA VAL A 319 -105.71 -9.42 35.72
C VAL A 319 -105.08 -8.53 34.65
N MET A 320 -104.35 -7.51 35.10
CA MET A 320 -103.56 -6.62 34.25
C MET A 320 -102.08 -7.01 34.37
N HIS A 321 -101.42 -7.13 33.22
CA HIS A 321 -99.98 -7.38 33.17
C HIS A 321 -99.29 -6.29 32.36
N LYS A 322 -98.16 -5.81 32.89
CA LYS A 322 -97.24 -4.95 32.15
C LYS A 322 -96.31 -5.86 31.36
N VAL A 323 -96.41 -5.78 30.05
CA VAL A 323 -95.62 -6.58 29.11
C VAL A 323 -94.85 -5.65 28.18
N TYR A 324 -93.71 -6.10 27.69
CA TYR A 324 -93.02 -5.41 26.63
C TYR A 324 -93.63 -5.81 25.28
N CYS A 325 -94.18 -4.84 24.55
CA CYS A 325 -94.67 -5.04 23.20
C CYS A 325 -93.63 -4.55 22.19
N ASN A 326 -93.22 -5.43 21.28
CA ASN A 326 -92.42 -5.05 20.11
C ASN A 326 -93.37 -4.74 18.94
N MET A 327 -93.42 -3.46 18.56
CA MET A 327 -94.31 -2.93 17.53
C MET A 327 -93.60 -2.63 16.20
N GLU A 328 -92.29 -2.78 16.15
CA GLU A 328 -91.46 -2.37 15.01
C GLU A 328 -90.92 -3.58 14.22
N SER A 329 -90.66 -4.70 14.88
CA SER A 329 -90.07 -5.89 14.25
C SER A 329 -91.14 -6.81 13.65
N ALA A 330 -90.85 -7.40 12.49
CA ALA A 330 -91.63 -8.47 11.86
C ALA A 330 -93.16 -8.21 11.79
N GLY A 331 -93.56 -6.99 11.45
CA GLY A 331 -94.96 -6.61 11.28
C GLY A 331 -95.67 -6.10 12.54
N GLY A 332 -94.98 -6.03 13.70
CA GLY A 332 -95.50 -5.44 14.93
C GLY A 332 -96.54 -6.29 15.67
N GLY A 333 -96.86 -5.91 16.92
CA GLY A 333 -97.87 -6.59 17.74
C GLY A 333 -97.37 -7.76 18.59
N TRP A 334 -96.07 -7.89 18.79
CA TRP A 334 -95.47 -9.03 19.50
C TRP A 334 -95.38 -8.80 21.01
N THR A 335 -95.98 -9.70 21.80
CA THR A 335 -95.80 -9.75 23.26
C THR A 335 -94.54 -10.54 23.61
N VAL A 336 -93.54 -9.89 24.21
CA VAL A 336 -92.29 -10.55 24.61
C VAL A 336 -92.47 -11.27 25.95
N ILE A 337 -92.19 -12.57 25.97
CA ILE A 337 -92.16 -13.43 27.16
C ILE A 337 -90.72 -13.94 27.38
N GLN A 338 -90.28 -14.03 28.64
CA GLN A 338 -88.95 -14.53 29.03
C GLN A 338 -89.08 -15.62 30.08
#